data_AF-A0A401YYV9-F1
#
_entry.id   AF-A0A401YYV9-F1
#
_cell.length_a   1.000
_cell.length_b   1.000
_cell.length_c   1.000
_cell.angle_alpha   90.00
_cell.angle_beta   90.00
_cell.angle_gamma   90.00
#
_symmetry.space_group_name_H-M   'P 1'
#
loop_
_entity.id
_entity.type
_entity.pdbx_description
1 polymer ?
#
loop_
_entity_poly.entity_id
_entity_poly.type
_entity_poly.pdbx_seq_one_letter_code
_entity_poly.pdbx_strand_id
1 'polypeptide(L)'
;MPNSGIAGQNVVLAQPATDRILGELDAAAKMSERLVRDVERVEEMRVHDFTGARYEAFADDVCRYGIRFLNARLRTGEIVVACAERGRPVRFTEEDLKTFSRSRADREDLAVMTVTQAILRFTKQALRDGGWDPQRGALLTTYFCGLCLLVLGDTYRAWRTQHHDRVMRYDKRLGIEFLARAITPADSEPSSRQLALAQAVVTLAENERSQHTRVIVQMTAQGQTQNEIADHLGLTRKQVEGRLRRFREKAKSARERGTLIPFGLDR
;
A
#
# COMPACT_ATOMS: atom_id res chain seq x y z
N MET A 1 65.48 46.80 -17.75
CA MET A 1 64.77 47.66 -18.72
C MET A 1 64.08 46.74 -19.72
N PRO A 2 62.79 46.96 -20.02
CA PRO A 2 61.80 45.91 -20.26
C PRO A 2 61.69 45.54 -21.74
N ASN A 3 61.22 44.32 -22.04
CA ASN A 3 60.30 44.19 -23.15
C ASN A 3 59.11 43.29 -22.79
N SER A 4 57.95 43.87 -23.08
CA SER A 4 56.61 43.56 -22.65
C SER A 4 56.13 42.17 -23.04
N GLY A 5 55.36 41.57 -22.15
CA GLY A 5 54.51 40.44 -22.48
C GLY A 5 53.33 40.84 -23.35
N ILE A 6 52.77 39.84 -24.01
CA ILE A 6 51.35 39.81 -24.37
C ILE A 6 50.83 38.51 -23.76
N ALA A 7 50.13 38.66 -22.65
CA ALA A 7 49.37 37.61 -22.01
C ALA A 7 48.24 37.19 -22.96
N GLY A 8 48.28 35.96 -23.45
CA GLY A 8 47.11 35.30 -24.00
C GLY A 8 46.09 35.11 -22.88
N GLN A 9 45.12 36.01 -22.79
CA GLN A 9 43.90 35.76 -22.05
C GLN A 9 43.17 34.59 -22.71
N ASN A 10 43.41 33.39 -22.19
CA ASN A 10 42.56 32.25 -22.46
C ASN A 10 41.28 32.47 -21.67
N VAL A 11 40.29 33.05 -22.34
CA VAL A 11 38.91 33.13 -21.84
C VAL A 11 38.43 31.70 -21.70
N VAL A 12 38.45 31.17 -20.47
CA VAL A 12 37.78 29.92 -20.11
C VAL A 12 36.28 30.20 -20.24
N LEU A 13 35.74 29.96 -21.44
CA LEU A 13 34.32 30.07 -21.72
C LEU A 13 33.53 29.11 -20.82
N ALA A 14 32.42 29.61 -20.30
CA ALA A 14 31.49 28.93 -19.41
C ALA A 14 30.94 27.61 -19.99
N GLN A 15 31.63 26.49 -19.77
CA GLN A 15 31.18 25.16 -20.21
C GLN A 15 29.99 24.54 -19.44
N PRO A 16 29.72 24.80 -18.14
CA PRO A 16 28.67 24.06 -17.42
C PRO A 16 27.23 24.47 -17.78
N ALA A 17 27.03 25.66 -18.35
CA ALA A 17 25.71 26.12 -18.80
C ALA A 17 25.31 25.51 -20.15
N THR A 18 26.28 25.31 -21.05
CA THR A 18 26.05 24.78 -22.39
C THR A 18 25.70 23.28 -22.35
N ASP A 19 26.39 22.50 -21.50
CA ASP A 19 26.08 21.06 -21.32
C ASP A 19 24.69 20.83 -20.72
N ARG A 20 24.25 21.71 -19.80
CA ARG A 20 22.91 21.65 -19.23
C ARG A 20 21.84 21.96 -20.28
N ILE A 21 22.05 22.99 -21.10
CA ILE A 21 21.11 23.35 -22.17
C ILE A 21 21.01 22.23 -23.22
N LEU A 22 22.14 21.64 -23.62
CA LEU A 22 22.18 20.49 -24.52
C LEU A 22 21.42 19.28 -23.94
N GLY A 23 21.59 19.01 -22.64
CA GLY A 23 20.86 17.95 -21.95
C GLY A 23 19.34 18.21 -21.85
N GLU A 24 18.93 19.44 -21.59
CA GLU A 24 17.51 19.83 -21.55
C GLU A 24 16.85 19.75 -22.94
N LEU A 25 17.57 20.13 -24.00
CA LEU A 25 17.12 20.00 -25.39
C LEU A 25 16.96 18.54 -25.83
N ASP A 26 17.92 17.68 -25.51
CA ASP A 26 17.85 16.23 -25.80
C ASP A 26 16.67 15.56 -25.05
N ALA A 27 16.46 15.93 -23.78
CA ALA A 27 15.32 15.44 -23.01
C ALA A 27 13.97 15.90 -23.61
N ALA A 28 13.89 17.15 -24.07
CA ALA A 28 12.70 17.68 -24.74
C ALA A 28 12.43 16.98 -26.08
N ALA A 29 13.47 16.72 -26.88
CA ALA A 29 13.36 15.99 -28.15
C ALA A 29 12.84 14.56 -27.92
N LYS A 30 13.44 13.82 -26.97
CA LYS A 30 12.98 12.47 -26.59
C LYS A 30 11.54 12.46 -26.08
N MET A 31 11.14 13.49 -25.34
CA MET A 31 9.76 13.63 -24.87
C MET A 31 8.80 13.87 -26.04
N SER A 32 9.16 14.73 -26.99
CA SER A 32 8.38 15.00 -28.19
C SER A 32 8.19 13.74 -29.04
N GLU A 33 9.24 12.95 -29.27
CA GLU A 33 9.15 11.67 -29.98
C GLU A 33 8.18 10.69 -29.30
N ARG A 34 8.19 10.62 -27.97
CA ARG A 34 7.28 9.77 -27.21
C ARG A 34 5.83 10.25 -27.30
N LEU A 35 5.60 11.56 -27.31
CA LEU A 35 4.27 12.14 -27.51
C LEU A 35 3.73 11.82 -28.91
N VAL A 36 4.55 11.92 -29.95
CA VAL A 36 4.15 11.55 -31.32
C VAL A 36 3.70 10.09 -31.38
N ARG A 37 4.46 9.17 -30.78
CA ARG A 37 4.08 7.74 -30.72
C ARG A 37 2.79 7.49 -29.95
N ASP A 38 2.56 8.22 -28.87
CA ASP A 38 1.32 8.13 -28.09
C ASP A 38 0.12 8.63 -28.92
N VAL A 39 0.28 9.70 -29.70
CA VAL A 39 -0.75 10.21 -30.63
C VAL A 39 -1.07 9.17 -31.70
N GLU A 40 -0.06 8.65 -32.40
CA GLU A 40 -0.25 7.62 -33.42
C GLU A 40 -0.99 6.40 -32.87
N ARG A 41 -0.59 5.93 -31.68
CA ARG A 41 -1.22 4.79 -31.02
C ARG A 41 -2.70 5.06 -30.71
N VAL A 42 -3.05 6.27 -30.27
CA VAL A 42 -4.45 6.64 -30.00
C VAL A 42 -5.27 6.67 -31.28
N GLU A 43 -4.74 7.26 -32.36
CA GLU A 43 -5.46 7.31 -33.65
C GLU A 43 -5.70 5.90 -34.21
N GLU A 44 -4.71 5.01 -34.14
CA GLU A 44 -4.87 3.61 -34.56
C GLU A 44 -5.98 2.89 -33.79
N MET A 45 -6.07 3.08 -32.47
CA MET A 45 -7.12 2.45 -31.66
C MET A 45 -8.48 3.11 -31.86
N ARG A 46 -8.52 4.41 -32.19
CA ARG A 46 -9.76 5.16 -32.41
C ARG A 46 -10.54 4.63 -33.63
N VAL A 47 -9.86 4.15 -34.67
CA VAL A 47 -10.48 3.50 -35.84
C VAL A 47 -11.39 2.31 -35.44
N HIS A 48 -11.07 1.65 -34.33
CA HIS A 48 -11.81 0.50 -33.81
C HIS A 48 -12.59 0.82 -32.52
N ASP A 49 -12.90 2.09 -32.26
CA ASP A 49 -13.57 2.57 -31.05
C ASP A 49 -12.96 2.03 -29.74
N PHE A 50 -11.62 1.93 -29.71
CA PHE A 50 -10.89 1.40 -28.55
C PHE A 50 -11.37 0.00 -28.13
N THR A 51 -11.55 -0.88 -29.12
CA THR A 51 -11.87 -2.31 -28.92
C THR A 51 -10.87 -3.21 -29.64
N GLY A 52 -10.88 -4.50 -29.32
CA GLY A 52 -10.05 -5.53 -29.94
C GLY A 52 -8.62 -5.62 -29.40
N ALA A 53 -7.86 -6.57 -29.95
CA ALA A 53 -6.57 -7.01 -29.40
C ALA A 53 -5.53 -5.90 -29.23
N ARG A 54 -5.51 -4.90 -30.13
CA ARG A 54 -4.56 -3.78 -30.04
C ARG A 54 -4.85 -2.89 -28.83
N TYR A 55 -6.12 -2.58 -28.58
CA TYR A 55 -6.53 -1.85 -27.39
C TYR A 55 -6.33 -2.68 -26.12
N GLU A 56 -6.63 -3.98 -26.14
CA GLU A 56 -6.42 -4.87 -24.99
C GLU A 56 -4.94 -4.92 -24.58
N ALA A 57 -4.03 -5.08 -25.54
CA ALA A 57 -2.59 -5.05 -25.28
C ALA A 57 -2.13 -3.71 -24.71
N PHE A 58 -2.62 -2.60 -25.25
CA PHE A 58 -2.33 -1.26 -24.73
C PHE A 58 -2.86 -1.07 -23.30
N ALA A 59 -4.12 -1.45 -23.05
CA ALA A 59 -4.76 -1.34 -21.75
C ALA A 59 -4.00 -2.15 -20.70
N ASP A 60 -3.57 -3.36 -21.06
CA ASP A 60 -2.77 -4.25 -20.22
C ASP A 60 -1.40 -3.64 -19.88
N ASP A 61 -0.70 -3.05 -20.86
CA ASP A 61 0.58 -2.35 -20.64
C ASP A 61 0.45 -1.14 -19.72
N VAL A 62 -0.57 -0.31 -19.96
CA VAL A 62 -0.84 0.88 -19.15
C VAL A 62 -1.28 0.50 -17.74
N CYS A 63 -2.12 -0.53 -17.60
CA CYS A 63 -2.51 -1.08 -16.29
C CYS A 63 -1.31 -1.63 -15.51
N ARG A 64 -0.44 -2.42 -16.16
CA ARG A 64 0.79 -2.94 -15.55
C ARG A 64 1.70 -1.81 -15.07
N TYR A 65 1.85 -0.75 -15.87
CA TYR A 65 2.59 0.43 -15.47
C TYR A 65 1.95 1.12 -14.25
N GLY A 66 0.64 1.32 -14.28
CA GLY A 66 -0.13 1.89 -13.16
C GLY A 66 0.00 1.08 -11.86
N ILE A 67 -0.07 -0.25 -11.93
CA ILE A 67 0.12 -1.13 -10.77
C ILE A 67 1.51 -0.94 -10.16
N ARG A 68 2.58 -0.95 -10.98
CA ARG A 68 3.95 -0.71 -10.49
C ARG A 68 4.08 0.68 -9.85
N PHE A 69 3.51 1.70 -10.50
CA PHE A 69 3.50 3.08 -10.01
C PHE A 69 2.83 3.20 -8.63
N LEU A 70 1.63 2.62 -8.48
CA LEU A 70 0.88 2.63 -7.22
C LEU A 70 1.59 1.83 -6.13
N ASN A 71 2.05 0.61 -6.44
CA ASN A 71 2.75 -0.25 -5.50
C ASN A 71 3.99 0.41 -4.90
N ALA A 72 4.80 1.08 -5.74
CA ALA A 72 5.99 1.79 -5.27
C ALA A 72 5.65 2.88 -4.25
N ARG A 73 4.62 3.70 -4.54
CA ARG A 73 4.21 4.84 -3.71
C ARG A 73 3.42 4.44 -2.47
N LEU A 74 2.61 3.39 -2.56
CA LEU A 74 1.92 2.80 -1.41
C LEU A 74 2.92 2.24 -0.39
N ARG A 75 4.02 1.63 -0.89
CA ARG A 75 5.07 1.09 -0.02
C ARG A 75 5.80 2.17 0.77
N THR A 76 6.09 3.32 0.16
CA THR A 76 6.84 4.42 0.80
C THR A 76 5.93 5.43 1.51
N GLY A 77 4.64 5.46 1.21
CA GLY A 77 3.68 6.45 1.71
C GLY A 77 3.60 7.73 0.87
N GLU A 78 4.46 7.89 -0.15
CA GLU A 78 4.45 9.03 -1.10
C GLU A 78 3.12 9.21 -1.82
N ILE A 79 2.30 8.16 -1.89
CA ILE A 79 0.98 8.20 -2.49
C ILE A 79 0.07 9.27 -1.85
N VAL A 80 0.23 9.53 -0.54
CA VAL A 80 -0.56 10.54 0.18
C VAL A 80 -0.26 11.94 -0.37
N VAL A 81 1.03 12.24 -0.55
CA VAL A 81 1.50 13.51 -1.13
C VAL A 81 1.04 13.63 -2.58
N ALA A 82 1.26 12.59 -3.38
CA ALA A 82 0.90 12.59 -4.80
C ALA A 82 -0.62 12.79 -5.05
N CYS A 83 -1.48 12.27 -4.17
CA CYS A 83 -2.92 12.51 -4.19
C CYS A 83 -3.28 13.94 -3.77
N ALA A 84 -2.62 14.48 -2.74
CA ALA A 84 -2.85 15.84 -2.27
C ALA A 84 -2.45 16.90 -3.32
N GLU A 85 -1.31 16.73 -3.98
CA GLU A 85 -0.84 17.59 -5.08
C GLU A 85 -1.81 17.65 -6.27
N ARG A 86 -2.64 16.61 -6.42
CA ARG A 86 -3.71 16.55 -7.43
C ARG A 86 -5.07 17.04 -6.94
N GLY A 87 -5.14 17.64 -5.76
CA GLY A 87 -6.38 18.16 -5.18
C GLY A 87 -7.37 17.07 -4.72
N ARG A 88 -6.92 15.82 -4.59
CA ARG A 88 -7.74 14.68 -4.12
C ARG A 88 -7.03 13.96 -2.97
N PRO A 89 -6.87 14.60 -1.80
CA PRO A 89 -6.16 14.00 -0.67
C PRO A 89 -6.85 12.71 -0.21
N VAL A 90 -6.05 11.68 0.07
CA VAL A 90 -6.50 10.42 0.67
C VAL A 90 -6.05 10.37 2.13
N ARG A 91 -6.93 9.90 3.02
CA ARG A 91 -6.63 9.76 4.45
C ARG A 91 -6.46 8.29 4.80
N PHE A 92 -5.21 7.85 4.84
CA PHE A 92 -4.82 6.56 5.39
C PHE A 92 -4.63 6.67 6.90
N THR A 93 -5.06 5.66 7.63
CA THR A 93 -4.71 5.51 9.04
C THR A 93 -3.26 5.06 9.18
N GLU A 94 -2.69 5.23 10.37
CA GLU A 94 -1.33 4.75 10.65
C GLU A 94 -1.20 3.23 10.46
N GLU A 95 -2.28 2.47 10.74
CA GLU A 95 -2.31 1.03 10.50
C GLU A 95 -2.30 0.70 9.00
N ASP A 96 -2.98 1.46 8.14
CA ASP A 96 -2.93 1.23 6.69
C ASP A 96 -1.52 1.46 6.16
N LEU A 97 -0.87 2.56 6.54
CA LEU A 97 0.50 2.85 6.11
C LEU A 97 1.48 1.76 6.55
N LYS A 98 1.31 1.23 7.77
CA LYS A 98 2.08 0.07 8.27
C LYS A 98 1.75 -1.21 7.50
N THR A 99 0.50 -1.40 7.09
CA THR A 99 0.05 -2.54 6.29
C THR A 99 0.63 -2.46 4.89
N PHE A 100 0.44 -1.35 4.18
CA PHE A 100 0.97 -1.13 2.84
C PHE A 100 2.49 -1.14 2.79
N SER A 101 3.22 -0.65 3.80
CA SER A 101 4.69 -0.76 3.79
C SER A 101 5.19 -2.20 3.88
N ARG A 102 4.43 -3.12 4.50
CA ARG A 102 4.87 -4.50 4.81
C ARG A 102 4.26 -5.57 3.91
N SER A 103 3.03 -5.39 3.49
CA SER A 103 2.28 -6.38 2.71
C SER A 103 2.31 -6.03 1.24
N ARG A 104 2.90 -6.92 0.43
CA ARG A 104 2.82 -6.79 -1.03
C ARG A 104 1.40 -7.07 -1.53
N ALA A 105 0.74 -8.09 -0.98
CA ALA A 105 -0.60 -8.49 -1.36
C ALA A 105 -1.62 -7.36 -1.16
N ASP A 106 -1.61 -6.68 0.00
CA ASP A 106 -2.53 -5.56 0.26
C ASP A 106 -2.32 -4.38 -0.70
N ARG A 107 -1.06 -4.10 -1.05
CA ARG A 107 -0.76 -3.06 -2.05
C ARG A 107 -1.26 -3.48 -3.44
N GLU A 108 -1.03 -4.74 -3.82
CA GLU A 108 -1.46 -5.26 -5.12
C GLU A 108 -2.98 -5.27 -5.23
N ASP A 109 -3.71 -5.71 -4.21
CA ASP A 109 -5.18 -5.68 -4.16
C ASP A 109 -5.71 -4.26 -4.40
N LEU A 110 -5.25 -3.28 -3.61
CA LEU A 110 -5.68 -1.89 -3.77
C LEU A 110 -5.28 -1.34 -5.15
N ALA A 111 -4.05 -1.61 -5.60
CA ALA A 111 -3.57 -1.14 -6.90
C ALA A 111 -4.40 -1.70 -8.05
N VAL A 112 -4.73 -3.00 -8.04
CA VAL A 112 -5.58 -3.66 -9.05
C VAL A 112 -6.98 -3.05 -9.06
N MET A 113 -7.59 -2.85 -7.89
CA MET A 113 -8.89 -2.17 -7.80
C MET A 113 -8.85 -0.76 -8.38
N THR A 114 -7.80 0.00 -8.07
CA THR A 114 -7.60 1.36 -8.57
C THR A 114 -7.41 1.41 -10.08
N VAL A 115 -6.52 0.59 -10.64
CA VAL A 115 -6.28 0.61 -12.09
C VAL A 115 -7.48 0.12 -12.88
N THR A 116 -8.26 -0.84 -12.34
CA THR A 116 -9.50 -1.32 -12.97
C THR A 116 -10.53 -0.21 -13.10
N GLN A 117 -10.67 0.64 -12.08
CA GLN A 117 -11.53 1.83 -12.21
C GLN A 117 -10.93 2.91 -13.11
N ALA A 118 -9.61 3.10 -13.02
CA ALA A 118 -8.91 4.12 -13.79
C ALA A 118 -8.96 3.82 -15.30
N ILE A 119 -8.82 2.56 -15.73
CA ILE A 119 -8.83 2.21 -17.16
C ILE A 119 -10.19 2.46 -17.80
N LEU A 120 -11.29 2.18 -17.09
CA LEU A 120 -12.64 2.50 -17.57
C LEU A 120 -12.83 4.01 -17.78
N ARG A 121 -12.35 4.83 -16.82
CA ARG A 121 -12.40 6.30 -16.96
C ARG A 121 -11.45 6.81 -18.03
N PHE A 122 -10.27 6.22 -18.15
CA PHE A 122 -9.27 6.60 -19.13
C PHE A 122 -9.79 6.39 -20.55
N THR A 123 -10.32 5.22 -20.85
CA THR A 123 -10.84 4.91 -22.19
C THR A 123 -12.00 5.80 -22.56
N LYS A 124 -12.92 6.05 -21.63
CA LYS A 124 -14.05 6.97 -21.87
C LYS A 124 -13.57 8.43 -21.98
N GLN A 125 -13.03 8.96 -20.90
CA GLN A 125 -12.82 10.41 -20.74
C GLN A 125 -11.58 10.90 -21.46
N ALA A 126 -10.49 10.11 -21.47
CA ALA A 126 -9.23 10.54 -22.04
C ALA A 126 -9.15 10.23 -23.54
N LEU A 127 -9.57 9.03 -23.94
CA LEU A 127 -9.39 8.53 -25.31
C LEU A 127 -10.59 8.84 -26.22
N ARG A 128 -11.80 8.43 -25.82
CA ARG A 128 -13.04 8.65 -26.60
C ARG A 128 -13.49 10.11 -26.58
N ASP A 129 -13.60 10.70 -25.39
CA ASP A 129 -14.08 12.07 -25.23
C ASP A 129 -12.97 13.12 -25.50
N GLY A 130 -11.74 12.69 -25.84
CA GLY A 130 -10.63 13.58 -26.16
C GLY A 130 -10.06 14.37 -24.97
N GLY A 131 -10.25 13.89 -23.74
CA GLY A 131 -9.75 14.57 -22.53
C GLY A 131 -8.23 14.47 -22.32
N TRP A 132 -7.53 13.64 -23.08
CA TRP A 132 -6.07 13.67 -23.17
C TRP A 132 -5.63 14.59 -24.31
N ASP A 133 -4.82 15.59 -23.97
CA ASP A 133 -4.29 16.58 -24.92
C ASP A 133 -2.75 16.49 -24.95
N PRO A 134 -2.16 16.02 -26.07
CA PRO A 134 -0.71 15.91 -26.21
C PRO A 134 0.00 17.26 -26.17
N GLN A 135 -0.68 18.37 -26.50
CA GLN A 135 -0.10 19.72 -26.44
C GLN A 135 0.14 20.19 -25.00
N ARG A 136 -0.55 19.59 -24.03
CA ARG A 136 -0.29 19.80 -22.60
C ARG A 136 0.90 19.00 -22.07
N GLY A 137 1.60 18.27 -22.95
CA GLY A 137 2.90 17.65 -22.68
C GLY A 137 2.86 16.39 -21.80
N ALA A 138 1.69 15.82 -21.54
CA ALA A 138 1.57 14.60 -20.77
C ALA A 138 1.57 13.37 -21.68
N LEU A 139 2.46 12.41 -21.43
CA LEU A 139 2.37 11.06 -22.03
C LEU A 139 1.12 10.33 -21.52
N LEU A 140 0.61 9.36 -22.30
CA LEU A 140 -0.55 8.55 -21.92
C LEU A 140 -0.35 7.86 -20.58
N THR A 141 0.85 7.32 -20.32
CA THR A 141 1.19 6.68 -19.04
C THR A 141 1.15 7.66 -17.88
N THR A 142 1.62 8.90 -18.09
CA THR A 142 1.63 9.95 -17.06
C THR A 142 0.21 10.42 -16.76
N TYR A 143 -0.60 10.60 -17.80
CA TYR A 143 -2.01 10.93 -17.67
C TYR A 143 -2.76 9.83 -16.91
N PHE A 144 -2.56 8.56 -17.29
CA PHE A 144 -3.19 7.42 -16.64
C PHE A 144 -2.82 7.29 -15.16
N CYS A 145 -1.55 7.47 -14.80
CA CYS A 145 -1.15 7.52 -13.40
C CYS A 145 -1.82 8.67 -12.65
N GLY A 146 -2.06 9.80 -13.32
CA GLY A 146 -2.85 10.89 -12.76
C GLY A 146 -4.30 10.49 -12.47
N LEU A 147 -4.96 9.81 -13.40
CA LEU A 147 -6.31 9.26 -13.18
C LEU A 147 -6.33 8.25 -12.03
N CYS A 148 -5.32 7.37 -11.93
CA CYS A 148 -5.21 6.43 -10.81
C CYS A 148 -5.25 7.15 -9.46
N LEU A 149 -4.52 8.26 -9.33
CA LEU A 149 -4.51 9.07 -8.10
C LEU A 149 -5.86 9.73 -7.81
N LEU A 150 -6.60 10.14 -8.85
CA LEU A 150 -7.93 10.74 -8.69
C LEU A 150 -8.97 9.73 -8.20
N VAL A 151 -8.90 8.47 -8.63
CA VAL A 151 -9.85 7.41 -8.23
C VAL A 151 -9.40 6.60 -7.01
N LEU A 152 -8.15 6.78 -6.56
CA LEU A 152 -7.59 6.04 -5.42
C LEU A 152 -8.44 6.20 -4.16
N GLY A 153 -8.96 7.40 -3.88
CA GLY A 153 -9.73 7.65 -2.67
C GLY A 153 -11.02 6.81 -2.60
N ASP A 154 -11.73 6.67 -3.71
CA ASP A 154 -12.95 5.85 -3.81
C ASP A 154 -12.62 4.37 -3.65
N THR A 155 -11.60 3.90 -4.37
CA THR A 155 -11.17 2.49 -4.37
C THR A 155 -10.60 2.08 -3.02
N TYR A 156 -9.86 2.96 -2.34
CA TYR A 156 -9.40 2.76 -0.98
C TYR A 156 -10.55 2.61 0.02
N ARG A 157 -11.60 3.44 -0.08
CA ARG A 157 -12.79 3.28 0.78
C ARG A 157 -13.44 1.92 0.59
N ALA A 158 -13.61 1.49 -0.66
CA ALA A 158 -14.16 0.17 -0.96
C ALA A 158 -13.27 -0.97 -0.45
N TRP A 159 -11.95 -0.88 -0.68
CA TRP A 159 -10.96 -1.83 -0.19
C TRP A 159 -10.97 -1.93 1.34
N ARG A 160 -11.01 -0.78 2.03
CA ARG A 160 -11.12 -0.72 3.50
C ARG A 160 -12.37 -1.42 4.01
N THR A 161 -13.52 -1.21 3.38
CA THR A 161 -14.75 -1.90 3.77
C THR A 161 -14.59 -3.40 3.61
N GLN A 162 -14.09 -3.88 2.46
CA GLN A 162 -13.89 -5.32 2.23
C GLN A 162 -12.89 -5.95 3.21
N HIS A 163 -11.78 -5.27 3.49
CA HIS A 163 -10.77 -5.74 4.45
C HIS A 163 -11.27 -5.71 5.89
N HIS A 164 -11.99 -4.66 6.27
CA HIS A 164 -12.64 -4.59 7.58
C HIS A 164 -13.72 -5.66 7.75
N ASP A 165 -14.51 -5.93 6.71
CA ASP A 165 -15.51 -7.00 6.72
C ASP A 165 -14.85 -8.38 6.91
N ARG A 166 -13.69 -8.64 6.29
CA ARG A 166 -12.92 -9.87 6.54
C ARG A 166 -12.52 -9.99 8.02
N VAL A 167 -12.02 -8.92 8.63
CA VAL A 167 -11.67 -8.90 10.05
C VAL A 167 -12.91 -9.08 10.93
N MET A 168 -14.01 -8.38 10.64
CA MET A 168 -15.27 -8.48 11.37
C MET A 168 -15.88 -9.88 11.33
N ARG A 169 -15.74 -10.62 10.22
CA ARG A 169 -16.18 -12.03 10.15
C ARG A 169 -15.52 -12.92 11.19
N TYR A 170 -14.30 -12.59 11.60
CA TYR A 170 -13.52 -13.39 12.54
C TYR A 170 -13.41 -12.75 13.93
N ASP A 171 -13.85 -11.51 14.14
CA ASP A 171 -13.88 -10.81 15.44
C ASP A 171 -14.98 -11.38 16.34
N LYS A 172 -14.69 -12.53 16.96
CA LYS A 172 -15.53 -13.12 18.01
C LYS A 172 -14.88 -12.85 19.37
N ARG A 173 -15.68 -12.63 20.40
CA ARG A 173 -15.13 -12.51 21.75
C ARG A 173 -14.41 -13.80 22.15
N LEU A 174 -13.18 -13.65 22.64
CA LEU A 174 -12.40 -14.77 23.13
C LEU A 174 -12.91 -15.14 24.53
N GLY A 175 -13.45 -16.35 24.67
CA GLY A 175 -14.00 -16.83 25.95
C GLY A 175 -12.91 -17.27 26.93
N ILE A 176 -13.09 -16.94 28.21
CA ILE A 176 -12.17 -17.33 29.29
C ILE A 176 -12.10 -18.85 29.41
N GLU A 177 -13.26 -19.52 29.44
CA GLU A 177 -13.35 -20.99 29.53
C GLU A 177 -12.70 -21.68 28.35
N PHE A 178 -12.93 -21.16 27.14
CA PHE A 178 -12.33 -21.68 25.91
C PHE A 178 -10.79 -21.61 25.97
N LEU A 179 -10.25 -20.45 26.33
CA LEU A 179 -8.80 -20.27 26.47
C LEU A 179 -8.22 -21.15 27.58
N ALA A 180 -8.90 -21.22 28.73
CA ALA A 180 -8.46 -22.03 29.85
C ALA A 180 -8.39 -23.51 29.45
N ARG A 181 -9.40 -24.01 28.72
CA ARG A 181 -9.39 -25.38 28.19
C ARG A 181 -8.28 -25.59 27.15
N ALA A 182 -8.04 -24.64 26.25
CA ALA A 182 -7.01 -24.74 25.21
C ALA A 182 -5.56 -24.84 25.77
N ILE A 183 -5.31 -24.31 26.97
CA ILE A 183 -4.01 -24.41 27.66
C ILE A 183 -3.97 -25.53 28.72
N THR A 184 -5.04 -26.31 28.82
CA THR A 184 -5.16 -27.42 29.78
C THR A 184 -4.96 -28.75 29.03
N PRO A 185 -4.25 -29.74 29.63
CA PRO A 185 -4.18 -31.09 29.06
C PRO A 185 -5.58 -31.67 28.80
N ALA A 186 -5.72 -32.46 27.74
CA ALA A 186 -7.02 -32.95 27.25
C ALA A 186 -7.84 -33.70 28.33
N ASP A 187 -7.17 -34.40 29.23
CA ASP A 187 -7.78 -35.24 30.29
C ASP A 187 -7.81 -34.55 31.66
N SER A 188 -7.77 -33.22 31.69
CA SER A 188 -7.72 -32.45 32.95
C SER A 188 -8.69 -31.27 32.95
N GLU A 189 -9.21 -30.94 34.13
CA GLU A 189 -9.95 -29.70 34.34
C GLU A 189 -8.99 -28.51 34.54
N PRO A 190 -9.34 -27.31 34.06
CA PRO A 190 -8.49 -26.14 34.22
C PRO A 190 -8.31 -25.78 35.70
N SER A 191 -7.05 -25.66 36.14
CA SER A 191 -6.73 -25.16 37.47
C SER A 191 -7.14 -23.68 37.62
N SER A 192 -7.33 -23.22 38.87
CA SER A 192 -7.57 -21.81 39.18
C SER A 192 -6.50 -20.88 38.58
N ARG A 193 -5.24 -21.34 38.52
CA ARG A 193 -4.13 -20.62 37.89
C ARG A 193 -4.30 -20.48 36.37
N GLN A 194 -4.77 -21.53 35.70
CA GLN A 194 -5.03 -21.50 34.25
C GLN A 194 -6.24 -20.62 33.92
N LEU A 195 -7.30 -20.66 34.73
CA LEU A 195 -8.45 -19.76 34.62
C LEU A 195 -8.03 -18.30 34.79
N ALA A 196 -7.22 -18.00 35.80
CA ALA A 196 -6.71 -16.65 36.04
C ALA A 196 -5.80 -16.16 34.90
N LEU A 197 -4.95 -17.02 34.34
CA LEU A 197 -4.13 -16.70 33.17
C LEU A 197 -4.99 -16.45 31.92
N ALA A 198 -6.01 -17.29 31.68
CA ALA A 198 -6.94 -17.12 30.57
C ALA A 198 -7.69 -15.78 30.70
N GLN A 199 -8.22 -15.47 31.89
CA GLN A 199 -8.87 -14.18 32.18
C GLN A 199 -7.96 -13.00 31.87
N ALA A 200 -6.71 -13.04 32.32
CA ALA A 200 -5.72 -12.01 32.07
C ALA A 200 -5.46 -11.79 30.56
N VAL A 201 -5.35 -12.87 29.78
CA VAL A 201 -5.16 -12.79 28.32
C VAL A 201 -6.41 -12.26 27.62
N VAL A 202 -7.61 -12.69 28.02
CA VAL A 202 -8.89 -12.17 27.51
C VAL A 202 -8.98 -10.66 27.76
N THR A 203 -8.77 -10.22 29.00
CA THR A 203 -8.83 -8.79 29.36
C THR A 203 -7.80 -7.98 28.57
N LEU A 204 -6.60 -8.52 28.34
CA LEU A 204 -5.59 -7.83 27.53
C LEU A 204 -6.01 -7.72 26.05
N ALA A 205 -6.63 -8.77 25.51
CA ALA A 205 -7.14 -8.81 24.15
C ALA A 205 -8.36 -7.87 23.98
N GLU A 206 -9.29 -7.84 24.92
CA GLU A 206 -10.44 -6.93 24.89
C GLU A 206 -10.01 -5.45 24.93
N ASN A 207 -8.95 -5.15 25.69
CA ASN A 207 -8.34 -3.82 25.75
C ASN A 207 -7.35 -3.53 24.60
N GLU A 208 -7.23 -4.41 23.62
CA GLU A 208 -6.41 -4.18 22.44
C GLU A 208 -7.16 -3.32 21.41
N ARG A 209 -6.57 -2.15 21.11
CA ARG A 209 -7.17 -1.17 20.20
C ARG A 209 -7.14 -1.65 18.76
N SER A 210 -6.10 -2.40 18.38
CA SER A 210 -5.99 -2.97 17.04
C SER A 210 -6.90 -4.17 16.90
N GLN A 211 -7.98 -4.01 16.13
CA GLN A 211 -8.90 -5.10 15.82
C GLN A 211 -8.21 -6.29 15.13
N HIS A 212 -7.30 -6.02 14.18
CA HIS A 212 -6.48 -7.08 13.59
C HIS A 212 -5.70 -7.87 14.64
N THR A 213 -5.16 -7.20 15.66
CA THR A 213 -4.40 -7.88 16.72
C THR A 213 -5.33 -8.73 17.58
N ARG A 214 -6.54 -8.26 17.91
CA ARG A 214 -7.56 -9.06 18.61
C ARG A 214 -7.90 -10.35 17.85
N VAL A 215 -8.27 -10.21 16.59
CA VAL A 215 -8.65 -11.34 15.73
C VAL A 215 -7.51 -12.34 15.56
N ILE A 216 -6.28 -11.86 15.35
CA ILE A 216 -5.09 -12.73 15.26
C ILE A 216 -4.88 -13.52 16.56
N VAL A 217 -4.99 -12.87 17.72
CA VAL A 217 -4.84 -13.54 19.03
C VAL A 217 -5.92 -14.60 19.22
N GLN A 218 -7.16 -14.26 18.86
CA GLN A 218 -8.30 -15.15 18.96
C GLN A 218 -8.17 -16.38 18.05
N MET A 219 -7.83 -16.19 16.77
CA MET A 219 -7.62 -17.28 15.81
C MET A 219 -6.43 -18.17 16.22
N THR A 220 -5.37 -17.57 16.77
CA THR A 220 -4.24 -18.32 17.33
C THR A 220 -4.67 -19.18 18.52
N ALA A 221 -5.52 -18.64 19.40
CA ALA A 221 -6.09 -19.40 20.52
C ALA A 221 -7.00 -20.55 20.07
N GLN A 222 -7.57 -20.45 18.87
CA GLN A 222 -8.37 -21.50 18.22
C GLN A 222 -7.50 -22.56 17.51
N GLY A 223 -6.18 -22.49 17.65
CA GLY A 223 -5.25 -23.47 17.08
C GLY A 223 -4.92 -23.23 15.61
N GLN A 224 -5.38 -22.13 15.00
CA GLN A 224 -5.04 -21.83 13.62
C GLN A 224 -3.57 -21.46 13.48
N THR A 225 -2.96 -21.94 12.40
CA THR A 225 -1.57 -21.64 12.06
C THR A 225 -1.43 -20.19 11.59
N GLN A 226 -0.22 -19.64 11.69
CA GLN A 226 0.05 -18.28 11.22
C GLN A 226 -0.17 -18.10 9.72
N ASN A 227 -0.05 -19.18 8.93
CA ASN A 227 -0.33 -19.15 7.50
C ASN A 227 -1.84 -19.08 7.23
N GLU A 228 -2.64 -19.92 7.90
CA GLU A 228 -4.10 -19.88 7.75
C GLU A 228 -4.67 -18.53 8.21
N ILE A 229 -4.17 -17.99 9.32
CA ILE A 229 -4.56 -16.66 9.81
C ILE A 229 -4.19 -15.57 8.79
N ALA A 230 -3.01 -15.68 8.18
CA ALA A 230 -2.56 -14.76 7.14
C ALA A 230 -3.52 -14.80 5.94
N ASP A 231 -3.86 -16.00 5.45
CA ASP A 231 -4.75 -16.20 4.32
C ASP A 231 -6.18 -15.69 4.61
N HIS A 232 -6.75 -16.04 5.77
CA HIS A 232 -8.09 -15.62 6.18
C HIS A 232 -8.23 -14.09 6.33
N LEU A 233 -7.18 -13.42 6.79
CA LEU A 233 -7.18 -11.98 7.07
C LEU A 233 -6.59 -11.14 5.93
N GLY A 234 -6.12 -11.75 4.84
CA GLY A 234 -5.41 -11.06 3.76
C GLY A 234 -4.07 -10.44 4.20
N LEU A 235 -3.43 -11.00 5.23
CA LEU A 235 -2.15 -10.53 5.75
C LEU A 235 -1.01 -11.43 5.26
N THR A 236 0.24 -10.99 5.44
CA THR A 236 1.41 -11.88 5.33
C THR A 236 1.66 -12.60 6.66
N ARG A 237 2.21 -13.82 6.62
CA ARG A 237 2.68 -14.54 7.82
C ARG A 237 3.55 -13.67 8.73
N LYS A 238 4.47 -12.88 8.16
CA LYS A 238 5.36 -11.97 8.90
C LYS A 238 4.61 -10.85 9.63
N GLN A 239 3.50 -10.37 9.06
CA GLN A 239 2.63 -9.40 9.74
C GLN A 239 1.87 -10.03 10.91
N VAL A 240 1.41 -11.27 10.76
CA VAL A 240 0.78 -12.06 11.84
C VAL A 240 1.78 -12.27 12.97
N GLU A 241 2.98 -12.78 12.66
CA GLU A 241 4.08 -12.98 13.61
C GLU A 241 4.43 -11.67 14.35
N GLY A 242 4.61 -10.58 13.62
CA GLY A 242 4.94 -9.29 14.22
C GLY A 242 3.86 -8.74 15.15
N ARG A 243 2.57 -8.99 14.86
CA ARG A 243 1.45 -8.62 15.74
C ARG A 243 1.44 -9.50 17.00
N LEU A 244 1.59 -10.82 16.86
CA LEU A 244 1.71 -11.74 17.99
C LEU A 244 2.90 -11.41 18.90
N ARG A 245 4.06 -11.07 18.33
CA ARG A 245 5.24 -10.64 19.10
C ARG A 245 4.93 -9.43 19.98
N ARG A 246 4.37 -8.37 19.40
CA ARG A 246 4.02 -7.15 20.15
C ARG A 246 2.97 -7.41 21.23
N PHE A 247 1.98 -8.25 20.93
CA PHE A 247 0.98 -8.64 21.92
C PHE A 247 1.61 -9.40 23.11
N ARG A 248 2.53 -10.33 22.84
CA ARG A 248 3.30 -11.04 23.88
C ARG A 248 4.17 -10.10 24.71
N GLU A 249 4.82 -9.11 24.09
CA GLU A 249 5.59 -8.09 24.80
C GLU A 249 4.71 -7.24 25.73
N LYS A 250 3.51 -6.88 25.26
CA LYS A 250 2.51 -6.18 26.07
C LYS A 250 2.06 -7.03 27.27
N ALA A 251 1.81 -8.32 27.05
CA ALA A 251 1.45 -9.26 28.11
C ALA A 251 2.58 -9.43 29.14
N LYS A 252 3.82 -9.60 28.68
CA LYS A 252 5.01 -9.66 29.53
C LYS A 252 5.15 -8.40 30.39
N SER A 253 5.04 -7.23 29.76
CA SER A 253 5.16 -5.95 30.45
C SER A 253 4.02 -5.72 31.46
N ALA A 254 2.79 -6.15 31.15
CA ALA A 254 1.66 -6.06 32.07
C ALA A 254 1.83 -6.97 33.29
N ARG A 255 2.43 -8.16 33.10
CA ARG A 255 2.81 -9.05 34.20
C ARG A 255 3.90 -8.44 35.09
N GLU A 256 4.95 -7.88 34.49
CA GLU A 256 6.05 -7.25 35.23
C GLU A 256 5.60 -6.03 36.04
N ARG A 257 4.62 -5.27 35.54
CA ARG A 257 4.02 -4.13 36.25
C ARG A 257 2.96 -4.51 37.27
N GLY A 258 2.68 -5.80 37.49
CA GLY A 258 1.60 -6.24 38.39
C GLY A 258 0.21 -5.78 37.96
N THR A 259 0.02 -5.35 36.72
CA THR A 259 -1.29 -4.97 36.15
C THR A 259 -2.01 -6.17 35.54
N LEU A 260 -1.26 -7.26 35.31
CA LEU A 260 -1.75 -8.57 34.95
C LEU A 260 -1.51 -9.50 36.14
N ILE A 261 -2.37 -9.39 37.16
CA ILE A 261 -2.36 -10.27 38.33
C ILE A 261 -3.25 -11.47 37.98
N PRO A 262 -2.73 -12.70 37.94
CA PRO A 262 -3.59 -13.87 38.00
C PRO A 262 -4.29 -13.81 39.36
N PHE A 263 -5.58 -13.46 39.37
CA PHE A 263 -6.40 -13.46 40.58
C PHE A 263 -6.21 -14.81 41.30
N GLY A 264 -5.77 -14.80 42.56
CA GLY A 264 -5.63 -16.00 43.39
C GLY A 264 -4.24 -16.63 43.51
N LEU A 265 -3.16 -15.90 43.20
CA LEU A 265 -1.80 -16.28 43.59
C LEU A 265 -1.16 -15.19 44.47
N ASP A 266 -1.70 -15.01 45.66
CA ASP A 266 -0.90 -14.47 46.76
C ASP A 266 0.04 -15.58 47.28
N ARG A 267 1.20 -15.14 47.78
CA ARG A 267 2.42 -15.93 48.08
C ARG A 267 2.21 -17.22 48.84
#